data_AF-A0A3S4KVS1-F1
#
_entry.id   AF-A0A3S4KVS1-F1
#
_cell.length_a   1.000
_cell.length_b   1.000
_cell.length_c   1.000
_cell.angle_alpha   90.00
_cell.angle_beta   90.00
_cell.angle_gamma   90.00
#
_symmetry.space_group_name_H-M   'P 1'
#
loop_
_entity.id
_entity.type
_entity.pdbx_description
1 polymer ?
#
loop_
_entity_poly.entity_id
_entity_poly.type
_entity_poly.pdbx_seq_one_letter_code
_entity_poly.pdbx_strand_id
1 'polypeptide(L)'
;PRNEHDACGVGFIVNMKGVKSHQIVTDGLAVLENLTHRGAVGADPLMGDGAGVLVQLPDRFFREEMASQGVELPKPGHYAVGHVFMPRDPELQAH
;
A
#
# COMPACT_ATOMS: atom_id res chain seq x y z
N PRO A 1 20.53 -12.74 -24.67
CA PRO A 1 20.31 -11.80 -23.55
C PRO A 1 20.96 -12.33 -22.26
N ARG A 2 22.18 -11.88 -21.92
CA ARG A 2 22.87 -12.21 -20.64
C ARG A 2 22.90 -11.02 -19.66
N ASN A 3 22.31 -9.88 -20.05
CA ASN A 3 22.38 -8.59 -19.36
C ASN A 3 21.00 -7.95 -19.10
N GLU A 4 19.90 -8.70 -19.20
CA GLU A 4 18.61 -8.22 -18.70
C GLU A 4 18.65 -8.30 -17.17
N HIS A 5 18.86 -7.14 -16.54
CA HIS A 5 18.66 -6.98 -15.12
C HIS A 5 17.22 -6.53 -14.91
N ASP A 6 16.39 -7.38 -14.29
CA ASP A 6 15.10 -6.96 -13.75
C ASP A 6 15.35 -5.82 -12.74
N ALA A 7 15.01 -4.60 -13.14
CA ALA A 7 15.11 -3.44 -12.28
C ALA A 7 13.79 -3.35 -11.50
N CYS A 8 13.78 -3.83 -10.26
CA CYS A 8 12.76 -3.45 -9.28
C CYS A 8 13.45 -2.76 -8.10
N GLY A 9 12.96 -1.58 -7.73
CA GLY A 9 13.38 -0.86 -6.53
C GLY A 9 12.63 -1.34 -5.29
N VAL A 10 13.34 -1.58 -4.19
CA VAL A 10 12.74 -1.87 -2.88
C VAL A 10 13.44 -1.04 -1.82
N GLY A 11 12.69 -0.51 -0.86
CA GLY A 11 13.21 0.18 0.32
C GLY A 11 12.30 -0.04 1.51
N PHE A 12 12.80 0.27 2.71
CA PHE A 12 12.01 0.20 3.94
C PHE A 12 12.40 1.36 4.86
N ILE A 13 11.46 1.78 5.70
CA ILE A 13 11.65 2.83 6.69
C ILE A 13 11.08 2.34 8.02
N VAL A 14 11.82 2.59 9.08
CA VAL A 14 11.44 2.19 10.43
C VAL A 14 11.74 3.30 11.41
N ASN A 15 10.82 3.53 12.34
CA ASN A 15 11.11 4.33 13.52
C ASN A 15 11.74 3.42 14.59
N MET A 16 13.02 3.65 14.88
CA MET A 16 13.80 2.82 15.83
C MET A 16 13.25 2.81 17.26
N LYS A 17 12.43 3.81 17.63
CA LYS A 17 11.77 3.88 18.94
C LYS A 17 10.39 3.23 18.95
N GLY A 18 9.94 2.66 17.83
CA GLY A 18 8.62 2.05 17.70
C GLY A 18 7.46 3.04 17.71
N VAL A 19 7.72 4.34 17.58
CA VAL A 19 6.68 5.38 17.58
C VAL A 19 5.96 5.39 16.23
N LYS A 20 4.65 5.16 16.24
CA LYS A 20 3.79 5.28 15.06
C LYS A 20 3.68 6.75 14.65
N SER A 21 3.92 7.04 13.37
CA SER A 21 3.83 8.38 12.80
C SER A 21 3.45 8.31 11.34
N HIS A 22 2.67 9.29 10.87
CA HIS A 22 2.38 9.45 9.44
C HIS A 22 3.64 9.79 8.63
N GLN A 23 4.68 10.35 9.28
CA GLN A 23 5.96 10.65 8.64
C GLN A 23 6.58 9.42 7.96
N ILE A 24 6.47 8.23 8.56
CA ILE A 24 7.01 6.99 7.98
C ILE A 24 6.33 6.66 6.64
N VAL A 25 5.03 6.98 6.52
CA VAL A 25 4.28 6.80 5.27
C VAL A 25 4.75 7.81 4.23
N THR A 26 4.84 9.09 4.61
CA THR A 26 5.36 10.16 3.74
C THR A 26 6.76 9.84 3.21
N ASP A 27 7.67 9.41 4.09
CA ASP A 27 9.03 9.07 3.70
C ASP A 27 9.05 7.82 2.79
N GLY A 28 8.18 6.83 3.05
CA GLY A 28 8.06 5.63 2.21
C GLY A 28 7.57 5.95 0.80
N LEU A 29 6.63 6.89 0.67
CA LEU A 29 6.20 7.41 -0.63
C LEU A 29 7.34 8.14 -1.35
N ALA A 30 8.11 8.97 -0.63
CA ALA A 30 9.28 9.64 -1.19
C ALA A 30 10.33 8.62 -1.69
N VAL A 31 10.52 7.50 -1.00
CA VAL A 31 11.39 6.41 -1.49
C VAL A 31 10.88 5.87 -2.82
N LEU A 32 9.57 5.59 -2.96
CA LEU A 32 8.99 5.10 -4.22
C LEU A 32 9.18 6.10 -5.37
N GLU A 33 8.95 7.39 -5.12
CA GLU A 33 9.16 8.45 -6.12
C GLU A 33 10.62 8.47 -6.62
N ASN A 34 11.58 8.26 -5.72
CA ASN A 34 13.00 8.24 -6.06
C ASN A 34 13.45 6.93 -6.74
N LEU A 35 12.63 5.88 -6.72
CA LEU A 35 12.90 4.60 -7.38
C LEU A 35 12.32 4.52 -8.80
N THR A 36 11.70 5.59 -9.32
CA THR A 36 11.08 5.63 -10.65
C THR A 36 12.05 5.25 -11.79
N HIS A 37 13.34 5.59 -11.66
CA HIS A 37 14.39 5.21 -12.61
C HIS A 37 14.64 3.69 -12.69
N ARG A 38 14.12 2.93 -11.73
CA ARG A 38 14.11 1.46 -11.68
C ARG A 38 12.72 0.90 -11.92
N GLY A 39 11.75 1.70 -12.35
CA GLY A 39 10.48 1.21 -12.83
C GLY A 39 10.58 0.89 -14.33
N ALA A 40 9.83 -0.11 -14.78
CA ALA A 40 9.55 -0.23 -16.20
C ALA A 40 8.67 0.96 -16.61
N VAL A 41 9.13 1.72 -17.60
CA VAL A 41 8.40 2.83 -18.19
C VAL A 41 7.83 2.34 -19.52
N GLY A 42 6.50 2.35 -19.64
CA GLY A 42 5.81 2.05 -20.89
C GLY A 42 5.90 3.20 -21.89
N ALA A 43 5.35 3.00 -23.09
CA ALA A 43 5.20 4.07 -24.08
C ALA A 43 4.17 5.14 -23.68
N ASP A 44 3.24 4.79 -22.77
CA ASP A 44 2.27 5.70 -22.16
C ASP A 44 2.83 6.20 -20.81
N PRO A 45 3.03 7.52 -20.63
CA PRO A 45 3.53 8.09 -19.38
C PRO A 45 2.59 7.88 -18.17
N LEU A 46 1.33 7.48 -18.39
CA LEU A 46 0.38 7.13 -17.32
C LEU A 46 0.44 5.66 -16.91
N MET A 47 1.20 4.82 -17.62
CA MET A 47 1.28 3.38 -17.38
C MET A 47 2.62 3.01 -16.71
N GLY A 48 2.54 2.21 -15.66
CA GLY A 48 3.69 1.54 -15.05
C GLY A 48 3.32 0.15 -14.59
N ASP A 49 4.32 -0.73 -14.45
CA ASP A 49 4.10 -2.15 -14.13
C ASP A 49 3.57 -2.37 -12.70
N GLY A 50 3.86 -1.44 -11.78
CA GLY A 50 3.30 -1.44 -10.44
C GLY A 50 4.20 -0.78 -9.40
N ALA A 51 3.57 -0.23 -8.35
CA ALA A 51 4.21 0.26 -7.14
C ALA A 51 3.31 -0.04 -5.95
N GLY A 52 3.88 -0.21 -4.75
CA GLY A 52 3.11 -0.48 -3.56
C GLY A 52 3.88 -0.19 -2.28
N VAL A 53 3.13 0.03 -1.20
CA VAL A 53 3.68 0.19 0.15
C VAL A 53 2.94 -0.75 1.09
N LEU A 54 3.70 -1.46 1.93
CA LEU A 54 3.16 -2.23 3.03
C LEU A 54 3.35 -1.43 4.32
N VAL A 55 2.27 -1.18 5.04
CA VAL A 55 2.27 -0.45 6.31
C VAL A 55 1.66 -1.31 7.42
N GLN A 56 1.91 -0.92 8.67
CA GLN A 56 1.14 -1.44 9.79
C GLN A 56 -0.33 -1.05 9.64
N LEU A 57 -1.24 -1.88 10.16
CA LEU A 57 -2.68 -1.59 10.19
C LEU A 57 -2.94 -0.18 10.76
N PRO A 58 -3.48 0.76 9.97
CA PRO A 58 -3.71 2.13 10.40
C PRO A 58 -4.96 2.20 11.31
N ASP A 59 -4.81 1.76 12.56
CA ASP A 59 -5.93 1.58 13.50
C ASP A 59 -6.78 2.83 13.69
N ARG A 60 -6.15 4.01 13.77
CA ARG A 60 -6.86 5.28 13.91
C ARG A 60 -7.84 5.51 12.76
N PHE A 61 -7.37 5.31 11.52
CA PHE A 61 -8.19 5.50 10.32
C PHE A 61 -9.40 4.56 10.33
N PHE A 62 -9.17 3.25 10.49
CA PHE A 62 -10.28 2.29 10.50
C PHE A 62 -11.26 2.51 11.64
N ARG A 63 -10.78 2.93 12.82
CA ARG A 63 -11.65 3.25 13.95
C ARG A 63 -12.54 4.46 13.68
N GLU A 64 -11.99 5.52 13.07
CA GLU A 64 -12.75 6.70 12.67
C GLU A 64 -13.80 6.35 11.58
N GLU A 65 -13.40 5.58 10.56
CA GLU A 65 -14.29 5.15 9.46
C GLU A 65 -15.39 4.18 9.89
N MET A 66 -15.13 3.29 10.84
CA MET A 66 -16.13 2.36 11.35
C MET A 66 -17.08 3.03 12.34
N ALA A 67 -16.56 3.94 13.18
CA ALA A 67 -17.39 4.71 14.10
C ALA A 67 -18.41 5.59 13.36
N SER A 68 -18.04 6.18 12.22
CA SER A 68 -18.97 6.95 11.37
C SER A 68 -20.13 6.10 10.83
N GLN A 69 -19.95 4.78 10.77
CA GLN A 69 -20.94 3.78 10.36
C GLN A 69 -21.65 3.11 11.55
N GLY A 70 -21.41 3.57 12.78
CA GLY A 70 -21.99 3.01 14.00
C GLY A 70 -21.37 1.69 14.45
N VAL A 71 -20.19 1.35 13.94
CA VAL A 71 -19.46 0.11 14.27
C VAL A 71 -18.30 0.42 15.21
N GLU A 72 -18.33 -0.16 16.41
CA GLU A 72 -17.22 -0.09 17.36
C GLU A 72 -16.21 -1.22 17.08
N LEU A 73 -14.99 -0.86 16.68
CA LEU A 73 -13.94 -1.84 16.45
C LEU A 73 -13.36 -2.40 17.77
N PRO A 74 -13.04 -3.71 17.83
CA PRO A 74 -12.27 -4.29 18.90
C PRO A 74 -10.94 -3.58 19.17
N LYS A 75 -10.29 -3.95 20.27
CA LYS A 75 -8.94 -3.48 20.59
C LYS A 75 -7.97 -3.83 19.45
N PRO A 76 -6.92 -3.02 19.20
CA PRO A 76 -5.88 -3.38 18.25
C PRO A 76 -5.37 -4.81 18.47
N GLY A 77 -5.19 -5.55 17.37
CA GLY A 77 -4.82 -6.97 17.39
C GLY A 77 -5.99 -7.95 17.55
N HIS A 78 -7.21 -7.47 17.80
CA HIS A 78 -8.43 -8.28 17.87
C HIS A 78 -9.37 -8.07 16.68
N TYR A 79 -8.90 -7.37 15.65
CA TYR A 79 -9.55 -7.26 14.34
C TYR A 79 -8.49 -7.25 13.25
N ALA A 80 -8.91 -7.55 12.03
CA ALA A 80 -8.06 -7.56 10.85
C ALA A 80 -8.73 -6.81 9.70
N VAL A 81 -7.94 -6.43 8.71
CA VAL A 81 -8.41 -5.83 7.45
C VAL A 81 -7.93 -6.70 6.30
N GLY A 82 -8.86 -7.06 5.42
CA GLY A 82 -8.56 -7.69 4.14
C GLY A 82 -8.56 -6.64 3.03
N HIS A 83 -7.48 -6.57 2.26
CA HIS A 83 -7.44 -5.81 1.01
C HIS A 83 -7.53 -6.82 -0.14
N VAL A 84 -8.65 -6.82 -0.86
CA VAL A 84 -8.95 -7.80 -1.90
C VAL A 84 -9.25 -7.10 -3.21
N PHE A 85 -8.67 -7.61 -4.30
CA PHE A 85 -9.09 -7.23 -5.65
C PHE A 85 -10.21 -8.17 -6.10
N MET A 86 -11.36 -7.59 -6.40
CA MET A 86 -12.53 -8.28 -6.93
C MET A 86 -12.75 -7.89 -8.39
N PRO A 87 -13.42 -8.75 -9.20
CA PRO A 87 -13.89 -8.34 -10.53
C PRO A 87 -14.67 -7.03 -10.44
N ARG A 88 -14.56 -6.17 -11.46
CA ARG A 88 -15.36 -4.94 -11.56
C ARG A 88 -16.66 -5.15 -12.34
N ASP A 89 -16.74 -6.25 -13.07
CA ASP A 89 -17.92 -6.65 -13.83
C ASP A 89 -19.01 -7.16 -12.86
N PRO A 90 -20.22 -6.57 -12.84
CA PRO A 90 -21.32 -7.00 -11.97
C PRO A 90 -21.73 -8.46 -12.17
N GLU A 91 -21.65 -9.01 -13.38
CA GLU A 91 -22.02 -10.41 -13.66
C GLU A 91 -21.00 -11.37 -13.03
N LEU A 92 -19.71 -11.02 -13.07
CA LEU A 92 -18.64 -11.79 -12.42
C LEU A 92 -18.62 -11.62 -10.89
N GLN A 93 -19.26 -10.59 -10.34
CA GLN A 93 -19.40 -10.41 -8.89
C GLN A 93 -20.58 -11.21 -8.30
N ALA A 94 -21.58 -11.53 -9.11
CA ALA A 94 -22.80 -12.20 -8.68
C ALA A 94 -22.67 -13.74 -8.58
N HIS A 95 -21.60 -14.30 -9.13
CA HIS A 95 -21.29 -15.74 -9.13
C HIS A 95 -20.10 -16.08 -8.23
#